data_AF-A0A929T030-F1
#
_entry.id   AF-A0A929T030-F1
#
_cell.length_a   1.000
_cell.length_b   1.000
_cell.length_c   1.000
_cell.angle_alpha   90.00
_cell.angle_beta   90.00
_cell.angle_gamma   90.00
#
_symmetry.space_group_name_H-M   'P 1'
#
loop_
_entity.id
_entity.type
_entity.pdbx_description
1 polymer ?
#
loop_
_entity_poly.entity_id
_entity_poly.type
_entity_poly.pdbx_seq_one_letter_code
_entity_poly.pdbx_strand_id
1 'polypeptide(L)'
;ELIGTVSIPMTIGTVGGSIAIHPAAQFSHELLMNPSAKELAAIIASIGLSQNFAALKALVTDGIQKGHMNLQVKSLALTAGATEEEIPQIIQLLKEQKHINLETVQNILNKIRKR
;
A
#
# COMPACT_ATOMS: atom_id res chain seq x y z
N GLU A 1 16.11 9.30 -16.96
CA GLU A 1 14.68 9.52 -16.66
C GLU A 1 13.95 8.16 -16.66
N LEU A 2 12.85 8.05 -15.92
CA LEU A 2 11.97 6.88 -15.98
C LEU A 2 10.83 7.18 -16.97
N ILE A 3 10.61 6.27 -17.93
CA ILE A 3 9.55 6.41 -18.95
C ILE A 3 8.50 5.34 -18.71
N GLY A 4 7.22 5.75 -18.61
CA GLY A 4 6.07 4.86 -18.50
C GLY A 4 5.11 5.09 -19.67
N THR A 5 4.58 4.01 -20.25
CA THR A 5 3.63 4.06 -21.36
C THR A 5 2.49 3.09 -21.10
N VAL A 6 1.29 3.46 -21.53
CA VAL A 6 0.10 2.61 -21.41
C VAL A 6 -0.72 2.67 -22.70
N SER A 7 -1.25 1.53 -23.14
CA SER A 7 -2.15 1.42 -24.30
C SER A 7 -3.21 0.40 -23.98
N ILE A 8 -4.46 0.85 -23.87
CA ILE A 8 -5.60 0.05 -23.42
C ILE A 8 -6.81 0.43 -24.27
N PRO A 9 -7.60 -0.54 -24.79
CA PRO A 9 -8.86 -0.23 -25.44
C PRO A 9 -9.83 0.40 -24.43
N MET A 10 -10.34 1.60 -24.74
CA MET A 10 -11.17 2.38 -23.81
C MET A 10 -12.51 2.71 -24.45
N THR A 11 -13.49 1.85 -24.25
CA THR A 11 -14.88 2.07 -24.71
C THR A 11 -15.64 2.81 -23.62
N ILE A 12 -15.64 4.13 -23.69
CA ILE A 12 -16.34 4.99 -22.72
C ILE A 12 -17.23 6.02 -23.43
N GLY A 13 -18.23 6.51 -22.72
CA GLY A 13 -19.08 7.62 -23.15
C GLY A 13 -19.05 8.76 -22.15
N THR A 14 -19.42 9.96 -22.60
CA THR A 14 -19.62 11.16 -21.77
C THR A 14 -21.06 11.65 -21.79
N VAL A 15 -21.93 10.94 -22.51
CA VAL A 15 -23.35 11.24 -22.65
C VAL A 15 -24.18 9.97 -22.57
N GLY A 16 -25.42 10.11 -22.09
CA GLY A 16 -26.39 9.01 -22.04
C GLY A 16 -26.16 8.02 -20.89
N GLY A 17 -27.03 7.01 -20.81
CA GLY A 17 -26.97 5.97 -19.78
C GLY A 17 -27.00 6.52 -18.36
N SER A 18 -26.23 5.90 -17.46
CA SER A 18 -26.11 6.30 -16.06
C SER A 18 -25.52 7.71 -15.88
N ILE A 19 -24.70 8.20 -16.83
CA ILE A 19 -24.12 9.53 -16.79
C ILE A 19 -25.21 10.61 -16.86
N ALA A 20 -26.29 10.36 -17.60
CA ALA A 20 -27.40 11.31 -17.75
C ALA A 20 -28.41 11.28 -16.59
N ILE A 21 -28.43 10.23 -15.76
CA ILE A 21 -29.46 10.04 -14.72
C ILE A 21 -28.90 10.05 -13.29
N HIS A 22 -27.61 9.77 -13.10
CA HIS A 22 -27.02 9.64 -11.77
C HIS A 22 -26.37 10.96 -11.34
N PRO A 23 -26.86 11.65 -10.29
CA PRO A 23 -26.35 12.97 -9.91
C PRO A 23 -24.85 13.01 -9.64
N ALA A 24 -24.30 11.98 -8.98
CA ALA A 24 -22.85 11.93 -8.73
C ALA A 24 -22.01 11.75 -10.01
N ALA A 25 -22.55 11.11 -11.05
CA ALA A 25 -21.85 10.93 -12.32
C ALA A 25 -21.83 12.26 -13.10
N GLN A 26 -22.96 12.97 -13.11
CA GLN A 26 -23.06 14.32 -13.67
C GLN A 26 -22.09 15.28 -12.97
N PHE A 27 -22.09 15.29 -11.64
CA PHE A 27 -21.19 16.14 -10.85
C PHE A 27 -19.72 15.79 -11.08
N SER A 28 -19.36 14.50 -11.15
CA SER A 28 -17.98 14.08 -11.43
C SER A 28 -17.53 14.52 -12.83
N HIS A 29 -18.43 14.50 -13.81
CA HIS A 29 -18.16 14.95 -15.17
C HIS A 29 -17.97 16.47 -15.24
N GLU A 30 -18.80 17.22 -14.51
CA GLU A 30 -18.69 18.68 -14.36
C GLU A 30 -17.41 19.08 -13.64
N LEU A 31 -17.03 18.36 -12.58
CA LEU A 31 -15.79 18.57 -11.83
C LEU A 31 -14.54 18.41 -12.72
N LEU A 32 -14.62 17.53 -13.72
CA LEU A 32 -13.58 17.35 -14.74
C LEU A 32 -13.68 18.36 -15.89
N MET A 33 -14.51 19.39 -15.77
CA MET A 33 -14.76 20.42 -16.79
C MET A 33 -15.39 19.89 -18.07
N ASN A 34 -16.28 18.90 -17.95
CA ASN A 34 -17.06 18.32 -19.04
C ASN A 34 -16.22 17.87 -20.27
N PRO A 35 -15.27 16.95 -20.08
CA PRO A 35 -14.41 16.49 -21.16
C PRO A 35 -15.20 15.72 -22.25
N SER A 36 -14.66 15.68 -23.46
CA SER A 36 -15.09 14.73 -24.48
C SER A 36 -14.73 13.28 -24.11
N ALA A 37 -15.37 12.29 -24.73
CA ALA A 37 -15.05 10.88 -24.45
C ALA A 37 -13.58 10.53 -24.73
N LYS A 38 -12.95 11.18 -25.71
CA LYS A 38 -11.53 10.98 -26.02
C LYS A 38 -10.62 11.58 -24.93
N GLU A 39 -10.96 12.75 -24.42
CA GLU A 39 -10.22 13.40 -23.33
C GLU A 39 -10.37 12.62 -22.03
N LEU A 40 -11.60 12.21 -21.71
CA LEU A 40 -11.86 11.38 -20.54
C LEU A 40 -11.09 10.04 -20.62
N ALA A 41 -11.01 9.43 -21.80
CA ALA A 41 -10.24 8.20 -22.01
C ALA A 41 -8.74 8.42 -21.73
N ALA A 42 -8.19 9.55 -22.21
CA ALA A 42 -6.80 9.91 -21.96
C ALA A 42 -6.53 10.19 -20.46
N ILE A 43 -7.47 10.86 -19.77
CA ILE A 43 -7.41 11.10 -18.32
C ILE A 43 -7.39 9.76 -17.58
N ILE A 44 -8.33 8.86 -17.88
CA ILE A 44 -8.43 7.54 -17.23
C ILE A 44 -7.14 6.73 -17.47
N ALA A 45 -6.64 6.69 -18.71
CA ALA A 45 -5.39 5.98 -19.02
C ALA A 45 -4.19 6.57 -18.24
N SER A 46 -4.10 7.89 -18.15
CA SER A 46 -3.04 8.59 -17.40
C SER A 46 -3.11 8.30 -15.91
N ILE A 47 -4.31 8.26 -15.33
CA ILE A 47 -4.54 7.85 -13.95
C ILE A 47 -4.13 6.38 -13.75
N GLY A 48 -4.50 5.49 -14.67
CA GLY A 48 -4.11 4.08 -14.62
C GLY A 48 -2.59 3.89 -14.62
N LEU A 49 -1.88 4.62 -15.47
CA LEU A 49 -0.41 4.61 -15.49
C LEU A 49 0.17 5.17 -14.18
N SER A 50 -0.39 6.26 -13.66
CA SER A 50 0.04 6.85 -12.38
C SER A 50 -0.16 5.89 -11.21
N GLN A 51 -1.30 5.18 -11.18
CA GLN A 51 -1.61 4.16 -10.19
C GLN A 51 -0.64 2.99 -10.27
N ASN A 52 -0.32 2.52 -11.49
CA ASN A 52 0.67 1.47 -11.70
C ASN A 52 2.06 1.89 -11.21
N PHE A 53 2.50 3.11 -11.55
CA PHE A 53 3.77 3.66 -11.06
C PHE A 53 3.81 3.73 -9.53
N ALA A 54 2.76 4.25 -8.89
CA ALA A 54 2.68 4.32 -7.43
C ALA A 54 2.76 2.93 -6.80
N ALA A 55 2.07 1.94 -7.36
CA ALA A 55 2.12 0.55 -6.88
C ALA A 55 3.51 -0.07 -7.03
N LEU A 56 4.17 0.09 -8.19
CA LEU A 56 5.53 -0.40 -8.40
C LEU A 56 6.50 0.26 -7.42
N LYS A 57 6.44 1.59 -7.28
CA LYS A 57 7.26 2.35 -6.33
C LYS A 57 7.04 1.87 -4.90
N ALA A 58 5.78 1.66 -4.51
CA ALA A 58 5.41 1.12 -3.20
C ALA A 58 6.02 -0.28 -2.96
N LEU A 59 6.01 -1.16 -3.96
CA LEU A 59 6.57 -2.52 -3.85
C LEU A 59 8.11 -2.53 -3.77
N VAL A 60 8.79 -1.64 -4.50
CA VAL A 60 10.26 -1.60 -4.54
C VAL A 60 10.89 -0.69 -3.49
N THR A 61 10.08 0.05 -2.72
CA THR A 61 10.58 0.91 -1.64
C THR A 61 10.50 0.20 -0.30
N ASP A 62 11.51 0.44 0.54
CA ASP A 62 11.59 -0.16 1.87
C ASP A 62 10.42 0.18 2.79
N GLY A 63 9.65 1.23 2.52
CA GLY A 63 8.62 1.73 3.44
C GLY A 63 7.56 0.68 3.77
N ILE A 64 7.06 -0.02 2.75
CA ILE A 64 6.07 -1.09 2.91
C ILE A 64 6.69 -2.31 3.59
N GLN A 65 7.90 -2.70 3.16
CA GLN A 65 8.60 -3.86 3.72
C GLN A 65 8.96 -3.64 5.20
N LYS A 66 9.47 -2.46 5.58
CA LYS A 66 9.75 -2.07 6.97
C LYS A 66 8.46 -2.02 7.80
N GLY A 67 7.37 -1.50 7.25
CA GLY A 67 6.06 -1.50 7.89
C GLY A 67 5.54 -2.92 8.19
N HIS A 68 5.53 -3.79 7.17
CA HIS A 68 5.13 -5.18 7.32
C HIS A 68 6.04 -5.95 8.28
N MET A 69 7.35 -5.75 8.20
CA MET A 69 8.30 -6.40 9.11
C MET A 69 8.08 -5.99 10.56
N ASN A 70 7.84 -4.70 10.84
CA ASN A 70 7.52 -4.22 12.19
C ASN A 70 6.21 -4.85 12.71
N LEU A 71 5.19 -4.95 11.87
CA LEU A 71 3.92 -5.60 12.23
C LEU A 71 4.09 -7.10 12.48
N GLN A 72 4.86 -7.79 11.63
CA GLN A 72 5.15 -9.21 11.77
C GLN A 72 5.95 -9.49 13.05
N VAL A 73 6.95 -8.67 13.37
CA VAL A 73 7.71 -8.76 14.62
C VAL A 73 6.82 -8.49 15.83
N LYS A 74 5.97 -7.46 15.78
CA LYS A 74 4.99 -7.18 16.85
C LYS A 74 4.09 -8.40 17.07
N SER A 75 3.57 -8.99 16.00
CA SER A 75 2.72 -10.18 16.08
C SER A 75 3.48 -11.39 16.67
N LEU A 76 4.70 -11.66 16.22
CA LEU A 76 5.54 -12.74 16.76
C LEU A 76 5.87 -12.54 18.24
N ALA A 77 6.18 -11.32 18.66
CA ALA A 77 6.44 -10.98 20.06
C ALA A 77 5.20 -11.21 20.94
N LEU A 78 4.03 -10.77 20.48
CA LEU A 78 2.76 -11.04 21.17
C LEU A 78 2.47 -12.55 21.26
N THR A 79 2.68 -13.31 20.18
CA THR A 79 2.53 -14.78 20.19
C THR A 79 3.53 -15.46 21.13
N ALA A 80 4.75 -14.92 21.26
CA ALA A 80 5.74 -15.39 22.24
C ALA A 80 5.39 -15.02 23.70
N GLY A 81 4.35 -14.20 23.92
CA GLY A 81 3.89 -13.78 25.24
C GLY A 81 4.55 -12.50 25.75
N ALA A 82 5.08 -11.65 24.87
CA ALA A 82 5.60 -10.33 25.23
C ALA A 82 4.47 -9.33 25.52
N THR A 83 4.70 -8.41 26.46
CA THR A 83 3.81 -7.26 26.72
C THR A 83 4.11 -6.10 25.77
N GLU A 84 3.20 -5.13 25.66
CA GLU A 84 3.43 -3.96 24.78
C GLU A 84 4.66 -3.14 25.16
N GLU A 85 5.06 -3.14 26.44
CA GLU A 85 6.24 -2.45 26.95
C GLU A 85 7.56 -3.15 26.55
N GLU A 86 7.53 -4.46 26.34
CA GLU A 86 8.69 -5.28 25.97
C GLU A 86 8.96 -5.23 24.44
N ILE A 87 7.93 -4.96 23.64
CA ILE A 87 7.99 -4.98 22.16
C ILE A 87 9.06 -4.05 21.58
N PRO A 88 9.23 -2.78 22.01
CA PRO A 88 10.27 -1.91 21.48
C PRO A 88 11.69 -2.47 21.70
N GLN A 89 11.94 -3.08 22.86
CA GLN A 89 13.23 -3.69 23.18
C GLN A 89 13.48 -4.94 22.33
N ILE A 90 12.46 -5.78 22.14
CA ILE A 90 12.52 -6.97 21.29
C ILE A 90 12.83 -6.59 19.83
N ILE A 91 12.15 -5.57 19.29
CA ILE A 91 12.39 -5.08 17.92
C ILE A 91 13.84 -4.63 17.75
N GLN A 92 14.39 -3.90 18.73
CA GLN A 92 15.77 -3.42 18.65
C GLN A 92 16.78 -4.56 18.65
N LEU A 93 16.60 -5.57 19.52
CA LEU A 93 17.48 -6.73 19.60
C LEU A 93 17.33 -7.68 18.40
N LEU A 94 16.16 -7.74 17.78
CA LEU A 94 15.91 -8.55 16.58
C LEU A 94 16.61 -8.00 15.34
N LYS A 95 16.85 -6.68 15.25
CA LYS A 95 17.60 -6.08 14.13
C LYS A 95 19.02 -6.64 14.00
N GLU A 96 19.58 -7.15 15.09
CA GLU A 96 20.94 -7.73 15.16
C GLU A 96 20.95 -9.24 14.85
N GLN A 97 19.78 -9.88 14.73
CA GLN A 97 19.66 -11.32 14.48
C GLN A 97 19.53 -11.63 12.98
N LYS A 98 20.11 -12.75 12.55
CA LYS A 98 20.02 -13.23 11.16
C LYS A 98 18.65 -13.82 10.80
N HIS A 99 17.89 -14.29 11.79
CA HIS A 99 16.62 -14.99 11.56
C HIS A 99 15.53 -14.43 12.48
N ILE A 100 14.36 -14.13 11.90
CA ILE A 100 13.18 -13.66 12.62
C ILE A 100 12.19 -14.83 12.67
N ASN A 101 12.21 -15.59 13.77
CA ASN A 101 11.29 -16.70 14.02
C ASN A 101 10.86 -16.72 15.50
N LEU A 102 9.81 -17.50 15.82
CA LEU A 102 9.23 -17.53 17.16
C LEU A 102 10.25 -17.92 18.24
N GLU A 103 11.11 -18.90 17.96
CA GLU A 103 12.15 -19.37 18.87
C GLU A 103 13.15 -18.26 19.22
N THR A 104 13.60 -17.49 18.22
CA THR A 104 14.53 -16.37 18.43
C THR A 104 13.88 -15.30 19.29
N VAL A 105 12.59 -15.00 19.06
CA VAL A 105 11.85 -14.01 19.84
C VAL A 105 11.65 -14.47 21.28
N GLN A 106 11.31 -15.74 21.52
CA GLN A 106 11.21 -16.32 22.86
C GLN A 106 12.54 -16.28 23.61
N ASN A 107 13.65 -16.58 22.92
CA ASN A 107 14.99 -16.49 23.49
C ASN A 107 15.35 -15.05 23.89
N ILE A 108 15.01 -14.06 23.06
CA ILE A 108 15.19 -12.64 23.38
C ILE A 108 14.32 -12.22 24.57
N LEU A 109 13.04 -12.61 24.57
CA LEU A 109 12.11 -12.31 25.64
C LEU A 109 12.59 -12.87 26.99
N ASN A 110 13.06 -14.12 26.99
CA ASN A 110 13.64 -14.74 28.18
C ASN A 110 14.90 -14.03 28.67
N LYS A 111 15.74 -13.49 27.76
CA LYS A 111 16.92 -12.68 28.15
C LYS A 111 16.51 -11.34 28.77
N ILE A 112 15.44 -10.72 28.28
CA ILE A 112 14.91 -9.46 28.83
C ILE A 112 14.38 -9.69 30.25
N ARG A 113 13.62 -10.77 30.47
CA ARG A 113 12.98 -11.08 31.77
C ARG A 113 13.89 -11.74 32.82
N LYS A 114 15.03 -12.31 32.41
CA LYS A 114 16.03 -12.89 33.34
C LYS A 114 17.04 -11.86 33.87
N ARG A 115 16.97 -10.62 33.37
CA ARG A 115 17.64 -9.47 33.97
C ARG A 115 16.80 -8.93 35.13
#